data_AF-A0A8I1NM19-F1
#
_entry.id   AF-A0A8I1NM19-F1
#
_cell.length_a   1.000
_cell.length_b   1.000
_cell.length_c   1.000
_cell.angle_alpha   90.00
_cell.angle_beta   90.00
_cell.angle_gamma   90.00
#
_symmetry.space_group_name_H-M   'P 1'
#
loop_
_entity.id
_entity.type
_entity.pdbx_description
1 polymer ?
#
loop_
_entity_poly.entity_id
_entity_poly.type
_entity_poly.pdbx_seq_one_letter_code
_entity_poly.pdbx_strand_id
1 'polypeptide(L)'
;MKPLRSLSLLIFCVAASACHSSQQATTGATAAPGRATASAKSDAEASLDNVHKGMAYADFRTALLVDGWRPVVDLKCKANVVGGAYKELCAKGLDSCKACDELPELGACSGDAVCLMHFQDAATHRQLDVSTYGDLGDRNVHGVDSQLGVTGWTVSSTALH
;
A
#
# COMPACT_ATOMS: atom_id res chain seq x y z
N MET A 1 34.64 -23.73 -24.41
CA MET A 1 36.11 -23.60 -24.24
C MET A 1 36.42 -22.21 -23.68
N LYS A 2 37.17 -22.20 -22.56
CA LYS A 2 37.84 -21.10 -21.83
C LYS A 2 37.02 -19.90 -21.29
N PRO A 3 36.86 -19.81 -19.95
CA PRO A 3 36.52 -18.61 -19.18
C PRO A 3 37.80 -17.92 -18.66
N LEU A 4 37.74 -16.62 -18.30
CA LEU A 4 38.72 -15.84 -17.52
C LEU A 4 38.21 -14.37 -17.52
N ARG A 5 38.19 -13.52 -16.48
CA ARG A 5 38.88 -13.33 -15.19
C ARG A 5 37.93 -12.48 -14.29
N SER A 6 37.81 -12.69 -12.97
CA SER A 6 38.75 -12.25 -11.91
C SER A 6 39.02 -10.74 -12.00
N LEU A 7 38.98 -9.86 -10.99
CA LEU A 7 38.74 -9.85 -9.54
C LEU A 7 39.07 -8.38 -9.18
N SER A 8 38.30 -7.69 -8.33
CA SER A 8 38.85 -6.63 -7.46
C SER A 8 37.80 -6.10 -6.48
N LEU A 9 37.95 -6.57 -5.25
CA LEU A 9 37.50 -5.92 -4.02
C LEU A 9 38.13 -4.53 -3.90
N LEU A 10 37.36 -3.53 -3.49
CA LEU A 10 37.88 -2.34 -2.81
C LEU A 10 37.02 -2.07 -1.57
N ILE A 11 37.57 -2.48 -0.44
CA ILE A 11 37.11 -2.18 0.92
C ILE A 11 37.60 -0.77 1.25
N PHE A 12 36.69 0.15 1.57
CA PHE A 12 37.02 1.44 2.19
C PHE A 12 36.56 1.42 3.65
N CYS A 13 37.51 1.21 4.57
CA CYS A 13 37.38 1.58 5.97
C CYS A 13 37.79 3.05 6.13
N VAL A 14 36.92 3.90 6.68
CA VAL A 14 37.32 5.16 7.30
C VAL A 14 36.75 5.20 8.71
N ALA A 15 37.65 5.25 9.67
CA ALA A 15 37.38 5.29 11.09
C ALA A 15 37.26 6.73 11.61
N ALA A 16 36.36 6.90 12.58
CA ALA A 16 36.39 7.77 13.75
C ALA A 16 37.01 9.17 13.67
N SER A 17 36.20 10.18 14.00
CA SER A 17 36.68 11.41 14.63
C SER A 17 35.83 11.74 15.86
N ALA A 18 36.55 12.15 16.90
CA ALA A 18 36.13 12.22 18.30
C ALA A 18 35.45 13.53 18.70
N CYS A 19 34.71 13.43 19.81
CA CYS A 19 34.40 14.40 20.86
C CYS A 19 34.38 15.92 20.56
N HIS A 20 33.23 16.54 20.88
CA HIS A 20 33.23 17.81 21.61
C HIS A 20 32.10 17.84 22.65
N SER A 21 32.49 18.10 23.90
CA SER A 21 31.61 18.42 25.02
C SER A 21 31.20 19.89 24.97
N SER A 22 29.94 20.18 25.29
CA SER A 22 29.59 21.35 26.12
C SER A 22 28.18 21.19 26.69
N GLN A 23 28.13 21.12 28.01
CA GLN A 23 26.91 21.24 28.81
C GLN A 23 26.55 22.72 28.96
N GLN A 24 25.26 23.02 28.96
CA GLN A 24 24.73 24.17 29.71
C GLN A 24 23.39 23.80 30.35
N ALA A 25 23.40 23.70 31.68
CA ALA A 25 22.25 23.89 32.58
C ALA A 25 21.74 25.34 32.42
N THR A 26 20.51 25.77 32.71
CA THR A 26 19.38 25.31 33.53
C THR A 26 18.25 26.33 33.30
N THR A 27 16.98 25.94 33.45
CA THR A 27 15.87 26.61 34.18
C THR A 27 14.51 26.25 33.57
N GLY A 28 13.57 25.89 34.44
CA GLY A 28 12.34 25.17 34.10
C GLY A 28 11.20 26.03 33.56
N ALA A 29 10.21 25.33 33.00
CA ALA A 29 8.84 25.81 32.88
C ALA A 29 7.88 24.59 32.90
N THR A 30 7.08 24.57 33.96
CA THR A 30 5.68 24.12 34.05
C THR A 30 5.22 22.89 33.25
N ALA A 31 4.83 21.87 34.00
CA ALA A 31 4.05 20.73 33.53
C ALA A 31 2.75 21.16 32.81
N ALA A 32 2.55 20.64 31.61
CA ALA A 32 1.23 20.45 31.02
C ALA A 32 1.00 18.93 30.87
N PRO A 33 -0.09 18.36 31.39
CA PRO A 33 -0.38 16.95 31.22
C PRO A 33 -1.02 16.70 29.86
N GLY A 34 -0.63 15.59 29.22
CA GLY A 34 -1.43 14.93 28.20
C GLY A 34 -1.20 15.36 26.75
N ARG A 35 0.02 15.16 26.23
CA ARG A 35 0.10 14.77 24.82
C ARG A 35 -0.18 13.28 24.78
N ALA A 36 -1.39 12.94 24.34
CA ALA A 36 -1.76 11.57 24.02
C ALA A 36 -0.59 10.94 23.25
N THR A 37 -0.01 9.90 23.84
CA THR A 37 0.72 8.90 23.09
C THR A 37 -0.27 8.36 22.08
N ALA A 38 -0.27 8.94 20.87
CA ALA A 38 -0.67 8.18 19.69
C ALA A 38 0.26 6.98 19.72
N SER A 39 -0.28 5.87 20.22
CA SER A 39 0.39 4.60 20.24
C SER A 39 0.74 4.33 18.78
N ALA A 40 2.00 4.55 18.42
CA ALA A 40 2.54 3.96 17.23
C ALA A 40 2.29 2.47 17.44
N LYS A 41 1.28 1.92 16.73
CA LYS A 41 1.24 0.50 16.42
C LYS A 41 2.68 0.23 16.00
N SER A 42 3.39 -0.61 16.76
CA SER A 42 4.79 -0.92 16.49
C SER A 42 4.91 -1.38 15.03
N ASP A 43 6.13 -1.61 14.56
CA ASP A 43 6.39 -2.33 13.30
C ASP A 43 5.93 -3.80 13.36
N ALA A 44 4.76 -4.05 13.96
CA ALA A 44 4.04 -5.29 13.91
C ALA A 44 3.58 -5.50 12.48
N GLU A 45 3.79 -6.72 12.02
CA GLU A 45 3.30 -7.23 10.77
C GLU A 45 1.79 -6.93 10.60
N ALA A 46 1.40 -6.52 9.40
CA ALA A 46 0.00 -6.27 9.10
C ALA A 46 -0.80 -7.58 9.13
N SER A 47 -1.93 -7.57 9.83
CA SER A 47 -2.83 -8.72 9.98
C SER A 47 -3.96 -8.71 8.94
N LEU A 48 -4.64 -9.86 8.80
CA LEU A 48 -5.86 -10.05 8.01
C LEU A 48 -7.00 -10.64 8.85
N ASP A 49 -6.90 -10.61 10.18
CA ASP A 49 -7.88 -11.22 11.09
C ASP A 49 -9.27 -10.53 11.06
N ASN A 50 -9.31 -9.26 10.65
CA ASN A 50 -10.52 -8.43 10.63
C ASN A 50 -11.24 -8.41 9.26
N VAL A 51 -10.79 -9.23 8.31
CA VAL A 51 -11.37 -9.27 6.97
C VAL A 51 -11.85 -10.67 6.62
N HIS A 52 -12.87 -10.76 5.77
CA HIS A 52 -13.40 -12.02 5.28
C HIS A 52 -13.89 -11.92 3.84
N LYS A 53 -13.97 -13.07 3.14
CA LYS A 53 -14.58 -13.13 1.81
C LYS A 53 -16.06 -12.74 1.87
N GLY A 54 -16.54 -12.11 0.81
CA GLY A 54 -17.94 -11.68 0.66
C GLY A 54 -18.28 -10.35 1.32
N MET A 55 -17.37 -9.73 2.09
CA MET A 55 -17.59 -8.37 2.59
C MET A 55 -17.47 -7.33 1.47
N ALA A 56 -18.09 -6.18 1.67
CA ALA A 56 -17.94 -5.03 0.77
C ALA A 56 -16.47 -4.59 0.70
N TYR A 57 -16.03 -4.22 -0.49
CA TYR A 57 -14.66 -3.77 -0.71
C TYR A 57 -14.29 -2.54 0.16
N ALA A 58 -15.21 -1.59 0.33
CA ALA A 58 -14.96 -0.40 1.14
C ALA A 58 -14.67 -0.73 2.62
N ASP A 59 -15.39 -1.72 3.18
CA ASP A 59 -15.15 -2.22 4.54
C ASP A 59 -13.80 -2.96 4.61
N PHE A 60 -13.52 -3.82 3.62
CA PHE A 60 -12.27 -4.57 3.54
C PHE A 60 -11.07 -3.61 3.50
N ARG A 61 -11.12 -2.63 2.61
CA ARG A 61 -10.09 -1.60 2.48
C ARG A 61 -9.89 -0.84 3.78
N THR A 62 -10.96 -0.46 4.46
CA THR A 62 -10.88 0.25 5.74
C THR A 62 -10.14 -0.58 6.80
N ALA A 63 -10.48 -1.86 6.92
CA ALA A 63 -9.82 -2.77 7.85
C ALA A 63 -8.32 -2.94 7.52
N LEU A 64 -7.97 -3.14 6.25
CA LEU A 64 -6.59 -3.25 5.80
C LEU A 64 -5.75 -2.02 6.18
N LEU A 65 -6.28 -0.82 5.94
CA LEU A 65 -5.56 0.43 6.23
C LEU A 65 -5.29 0.61 7.73
N VAL A 66 -6.24 0.22 8.58
CA VAL A 66 -6.12 0.22 10.05
C VAL A 66 -5.07 -0.79 10.53
N ASP A 67 -4.94 -1.91 9.82
CA ASP A 67 -4.01 -2.98 10.15
C ASP A 67 -2.61 -2.82 9.53
N GLY A 68 -2.36 -1.68 8.86
CA GLY A 68 -1.01 -1.29 8.44
C GLY A 68 -0.67 -1.64 6.99
N TRP A 69 -1.62 -2.22 6.25
CA TRP A 69 -1.50 -2.32 4.80
C TRP A 69 -1.57 -0.93 4.16
N ARG A 70 -0.87 -0.77 3.04
CA ARG A 70 -0.80 0.48 2.27
C ARG A 70 -1.17 0.21 0.81
N PRO A 71 -2.00 1.05 0.18
CA PRO A 71 -2.27 0.95 -1.25
C PRO A 71 -0.98 1.06 -2.06
N VAL A 72 -0.83 0.19 -3.06
CA VAL A 72 0.26 0.28 -4.04
C VAL A 72 -0.28 1.00 -5.27
N VAL A 73 0.30 2.16 -5.60
CA VAL A 73 -0.12 2.95 -6.76
C VAL A 73 0.19 2.21 -8.06
N ASP A 74 -0.84 1.87 -8.85
CA ASP A 74 -0.66 1.38 -10.22
C ASP A 74 -0.80 2.51 -11.26
N LEU A 75 0.34 2.95 -11.81
CA LEU A 75 0.40 3.97 -12.85
C LEU A 75 -0.24 3.53 -14.19
N LYS A 76 -0.52 2.24 -14.35
CA LYS A 76 -1.20 1.66 -15.52
C LYS A 76 -2.69 1.44 -15.30
N CYS A 77 -3.26 1.75 -14.13
CA CYS A 77 -4.68 1.52 -13.84
C CYS A 77 -5.60 1.98 -14.96
N LYS A 78 -5.48 3.23 -15.44
CA LYS A 78 -6.35 3.77 -16.49
C LYS A 78 -6.23 2.99 -17.80
N ALA A 79 -5.03 2.57 -18.18
CA ALA A 79 -4.84 1.74 -19.36
C ALA A 79 -5.42 0.32 -19.19
N ASN A 80 -5.33 -0.24 -17.98
CA ASN A 80 -5.80 -1.60 -17.68
C ASN A 80 -7.32 -1.67 -17.49
N VAL A 81 -7.94 -0.63 -16.92
CA VAL A 81 -9.38 -0.58 -16.59
C VAL A 81 -10.19 -0.01 -17.76
N VAL A 82 -9.69 1.03 -18.43
CA VAL A 82 -10.44 1.71 -19.51
C VAL A 82 -10.01 1.22 -20.89
N GLY A 83 -8.81 0.65 -21.01
CA GLY A 83 -8.23 0.15 -22.27
C GLY A 83 -7.34 1.16 -22.98
N GLY A 84 -6.93 0.83 -24.20
CA GLY A 84 -5.92 1.59 -24.95
C GLY A 84 -6.29 3.05 -25.27
N ALA A 85 -7.59 3.38 -25.31
CA ALA A 85 -8.11 4.73 -25.57
C ALA A 85 -8.39 5.52 -24.27
N TYR A 86 -7.76 5.14 -23.14
CA TYR A 86 -8.06 5.77 -21.85
C TYR A 86 -7.82 7.28 -21.86
N LYS A 87 -6.87 7.82 -22.65
CA LYS A 87 -6.59 9.26 -22.66
C LYS A 87 -7.79 10.06 -23.15
N GLU A 88 -8.38 9.64 -24.27
CA GLU A 88 -9.55 10.30 -24.86
C GLU A 88 -10.80 10.08 -24.02
N LEU A 89 -10.97 8.89 -23.44
CA LEU A 89 -12.14 8.54 -22.63
C LEU A 89 -12.11 9.19 -21.25
N CYS A 90 -10.95 9.25 -20.60
CA CYS A 90 -10.79 9.93 -19.32
C CYS A 90 -10.94 11.45 -19.45
N ALA A 91 -10.51 12.05 -20.56
CA ALA A 91 -10.77 13.47 -20.83
C ALA A 91 -12.27 13.81 -20.90
N LYS A 92 -13.12 12.81 -21.15
CA LYS A 92 -14.59 12.96 -21.17
C LYS A 92 -15.26 12.66 -19.82
N GLY A 93 -14.48 12.39 -18.77
CA GLY A 93 -15.00 12.17 -17.42
C GLY A 93 -15.63 10.81 -17.18
N LEU A 94 -15.15 9.75 -17.84
CA LEU A 94 -15.61 8.38 -17.58
C LEU A 94 -15.35 7.98 -16.11
N ASP A 95 -16.35 7.44 -15.41
CA ASP A 95 -16.22 7.12 -13.97
C ASP A 95 -15.10 6.10 -13.68
N SER A 96 -14.86 5.15 -14.57
CA SER A 96 -13.76 4.20 -14.44
C SER A 96 -12.37 4.87 -14.37
N CYS A 97 -12.21 6.07 -14.94
CA CYS A 97 -10.99 6.85 -14.79
C CYS A 97 -10.88 7.48 -13.40
N LYS A 98 -12.01 7.95 -12.85
CA LYS A 98 -12.10 8.47 -11.49
C LYS A 98 -11.85 7.37 -10.46
N ALA A 99 -12.32 6.15 -10.71
CA ALA A 99 -12.02 4.99 -9.88
C ALA A 99 -10.50 4.77 -9.74
N CYS A 100 -9.73 4.88 -10.83
CA CYS A 100 -8.26 4.81 -10.78
C CYS A 100 -7.60 5.97 -10.00
N ASP A 101 -8.22 7.14 -9.95
CA ASP A 101 -7.71 8.29 -9.21
C ASP A 101 -8.04 8.18 -7.69
N GLU A 102 -9.14 7.52 -7.35
CA GLU A 102 -9.63 7.37 -5.97
C GLU A 102 -9.09 6.11 -5.28
N LEU A 103 -8.82 5.05 -6.05
CA LEU A 103 -8.28 3.78 -5.58
C LEU A 103 -6.86 3.60 -6.13
N PRO A 104 -5.83 4.14 -5.45
CA PRO A 104 -4.45 3.97 -5.88
C PRO A 104 -4.06 2.49 -6.01
N GLU A 105 -4.64 1.62 -5.18
CA GLU A 105 -4.44 0.17 -5.22
C GLU A 105 -5.06 -0.54 -6.43
N LEU A 106 -5.97 0.10 -7.19
CA LEU A 106 -6.66 -0.55 -8.29
C LEU A 106 -5.69 -0.80 -9.45
N GLY A 107 -5.41 -2.07 -9.75
CA GLY A 107 -4.51 -2.46 -10.83
C GLY A 107 -5.22 -2.69 -12.16
N ALA A 108 -6.33 -3.45 -12.13
CA ALA A 108 -7.09 -3.80 -13.32
C ALA A 108 -8.53 -4.17 -12.97
N CYS A 109 -9.44 -4.03 -13.94
CA CYS A 109 -10.78 -4.59 -13.91
C CYS A 109 -11.09 -5.23 -15.26
N SER A 110 -11.64 -6.44 -15.26
CA SER A 110 -12.10 -7.12 -16.47
C SER A 110 -13.51 -6.64 -16.86
N GLY A 111 -13.90 -6.91 -18.11
CA GLY A 111 -15.29 -6.73 -18.57
C GLY A 111 -16.30 -7.64 -17.87
N ASP A 112 -15.82 -8.68 -17.18
CA ASP A 112 -16.63 -9.62 -16.39
C ASP A 112 -16.73 -9.18 -14.91
N ALA A 113 -16.47 -7.91 -14.62
CA ALA A 113 -16.59 -7.29 -13.30
C ALA A 113 -15.65 -7.85 -12.22
N VAL A 114 -14.53 -8.46 -12.60
CA VAL A 114 -13.46 -8.86 -11.65
C VAL A 114 -12.42 -7.75 -11.60
N CYS A 115 -12.10 -7.25 -10.40
CA CYS A 115 -11.01 -6.30 -10.23
C CYS A 115 -9.88 -6.86 -9.37
N LEU A 116 -8.66 -6.38 -9.62
CA LEU A 116 -7.46 -6.68 -8.85
C LEU A 116 -6.99 -5.42 -8.13
N MET A 117 -6.76 -5.57 -6.82
CA MET A 117 -6.28 -4.50 -5.95
C MET A 117 -4.97 -4.91 -5.28
N HIS A 118 -4.06 -3.96 -5.10
CA HIS A 118 -2.70 -4.20 -4.65
C HIS A 118 -2.38 -3.41 -3.38
N PHE A 119 -1.99 -4.12 -2.33
CA PHE A 119 -1.55 -3.55 -1.07
C PHE A 119 -0.17 -4.08 -0.70
N GLN A 120 0.55 -3.32 0.14
CA GLN A 120 1.81 -3.72 0.72
C GLN A 120 1.79 -3.53 2.23
N ASP A 121 2.31 -4.50 2.97
CA ASP A 121 2.56 -4.40 4.40
C ASP A 121 3.66 -3.37 4.65
N ALA A 122 3.35 -2.31 5.41
CA ALA A 122 4.29 -1.23 5.67
C ALA A 122 5.55 -1.66 6.45
N ALA A 123 5.46 -2.72 7.26
CA ALA A 123 6.56 -3.20 8.11
C ALA A 123 7.41 -4.26 7.40
N THR A 124 6.76 -5.21 6.72
CA THR A 124 7.43 -6.38 6.15
C THR A 124 7.61 -6.32 4.63
N HIS A 125 7.03 -5.32 3.97
CA HIS A 125 6.98 -5.19 2.51
C HIS A 125 6.36 -6.39 1.79
N ARG A 126 5.61 -7.26 2.47
CA ARG A 126 4.85 -8.32 1.79
C ARG A 126 3.76 -7.70 0.92
N GLN A 127 3.55 -8.29 -0.23
CA GLN A 127 2.52 -7.91 -1.18
C GLN A 127 1.22 -8.65 -0.85
N LEU A 128 0.09 -7.95 -0.90
CA LEU A 128 -1.26 -8.48 -0.82
C LEU A 128 -1.99 -8.13 -2.10
N ASP A 129 -2.33 -9.16 -2.88
CA ASP A 129 -3.14 -9.02 -4.07
C ASP A 129 -4.54 -9.51 -3.77
N VAL A 130 -5.54 -8.67 -4.02
CA VAL A 130 -6.93 -8.87 -3.65
C VAL A 130 -7.76 -8.96 -4.93
N SER A 131 -8.64 -9.95 -5.01
CA SER A 131 -9.64 -10.05 -6.06
C SER A 131 -11.00 -9.63 -5.54
N THR A 132 -11.72 -8.84 -6.34
CA THR A 132 -13.12 -8.47 -6.10
C THR A 132 -13.99 -8.92 -7.26
N TYR A 133 -15.30 -8.93 -7.05
CA TYR A 133 -16.30 -9.11 -8.09
C TYR A 133 -17.47 -8.15 -7.89
N GLY A 134 -17.97 -7.58 -8.98
CA GLY A 134 -19.17 -6.75 -9.03
C GLY A 134 -18.90 -5.30 -9.45
N ASP A 135 -19.82 -4.39 -9.10
CA ASP A 135 -19.81 -3.02 -9.66
C ASP A 135 -18.73 -2.13 -9.03
N LEU A 136 -17.73 -1.72 -9.82
CA LEU A 136 -16.68 -0.79 -9.39
C LEU A 136 -17.24 0.59 -8.96
N GLY A 137 -18.44 0.95 -9.40
CA GLY A 137 -19.16 2.13 -8.90
C GLY A 137 -19.35 2.11 -7.38
N ASP A 138 -19.49 0.92 -6.79
CA ASP A 138 -19.72 0.71 -5.36
C ASP A 138 -18.42 0.64 -4.53
N ARG A 139 -17.29 1.07 -5.10
CA ARG A 139 -15.97 1.12 -4.44
C ARG A 139 -15.95 1.78 -3.06
N ASN A 140 -16.86 2.70 -2.80
CA ASN A 140 -16.99 3.44 -1.54
C ASN A 140 -18.29 3.09 -0.79
N VAL A 141 -19.09 2.12 -1.27
CA VAL A 141 -20.31 1.66 -0.61
C VAL A 141 -19.93 0.58 0.39
N HIS A 142 -20.45 0.72 1.61
CA HIS A 142 -20.18 -0.16 2.74
C HIS A 142 -21.34 -1.11 3.02
N GLY A 143 -21.06 -2.19 3.74
CA GLY A 143 -22.06 -3.13 4.21
C GLY A 143 -22.76 -3.91 3.10
N VAL A 144 -23.98 -4.37 3.41
CA VAL A 144 -24.76 -5.27 2.54
C VAL A 144 -25.29 -4.61 1.27
N ASP A 145 -25.25 -3.29 1.19
CA ASP A 145 -25.74 -2.54 0.04
C ASP A 145 -24.71 -2.49 -1.10
N SER A 146 -23.44 -2.81 -0.83
CA SER A 146 -22.39 -2.82 -1.84
C SER A 146 -22.50 -4.01 -2.76
N GLN A 147 -22.44 -3.75 -4.06
CA GLN A 147 -22.31 -4.77 -5.09
C GLN A 147 -20.86 -5.16 -5.38
N LEU A 148 -19.86 -4.50 -4.78
CA LEU A 148 -18.44 -4.82 -4.96
C LEU A 148 -17.91 -5.65 -3.80
N GLY A 149 -17.94 -6.96 -3.95
CA GLY A 149 -17.52 -7.90 -2.91
C GLY A 149 -16.10 -8.40 -3.07
N VAL A 150 -15.39 -8.65 -1.96
CA VAL A 150 -14.08 -9.33 -1.98
C VAL A 150 -14.27 -10.83 -2.18
N THR A 151 -13.59 -11.41 -3.17
CA THR A 151 -13.70 -12.85 -3.50
C THR A 151 -12.50 -13.65 -3.00
N GLY A 152 -11.36 -13.01 -2.79
CA GLY A 152 -10.18 -13.64 -2.22
C GLY A 152 -8.95 -12.76 -2.26
N TRP A 153 -7.84 -13.29 -1.77
CA TRP A 153 -6.55 -12.62 -1.78
C TRP A 153 -5.39 -13.60 -1.67
N THR A 154 -4.19 -13.14 -2.02
CA THR A 154 -2.93 -13.86 -1.84
C THR A 154 -1.89 -12.94 -1.20
N VAL A 155 -1.12 -13.46 -0.25
CA VAL A 155 0.03 -12.77 0.34
C VAL A 155 1.31 -13.38 -0.21
N SER A 156 2.23 -12.56 -0.67
CA SER A 156 3.56 -12.99 -1.13
C SER A 156 4.66 -12.11 -0.52
N SER A 157 5.86 -12.68 -0.36
CA SER A 157 7.03 -11.91 0.00
C SER A 157 7.50 -11.11 -1.21
N THR A 158 7.74 -9.81 -1.06
CA THR A 158 8.44 -9.05 -2.11
C THR A 158 9.88 -9.57 -2.18
N ALA A 159 10.27 -10.13 -3.32
CA ALA A 159 11.66 -10.49 -3.53
C ALA A 159 12.51 -9.21 -3.51
N LEU A 160 13.44 -9.12 -2.57
CA LEU A 160 14.47 -8.08 -2.57
C LEU A 160 15.31 -8.28 -3.84
N HIS A 161 15.15 -7.40 -4.82
CA HIS A 161 16.00 -7.30 -6.02
C HIS A 161 17.01 -6.18 -5.85
#